data_AF-A0A8D2ATX3-F1
#
_entry.id   AF-A0A8D2ATX3-F1
#
_cell.length_a   1.000
_cell.length_b   1.000
_cell.length_c   1.000
_cell.angle_alpha   90.00
_cell.angle_beta   90.00
_cell.angle_gamma   90.00
#
_symmetry.space_group_name_H-M   'P 1'
#
loop_
_entity.id
_entity.type
_entity.pdbx_description
1 polymer ?
#
loop_
_entity_poly.entity_id
_entity_poly.type
_entity_poly.pdbx_seq_one_letter_code
_entity_poly.pdbx_strand_id
1 'polypeptide(L)'
;MKPPSLLLAVTLGLATTVSAGPSAIECWFVEDVGGGGLAKRPAALLLRQGPEGPPPRPDLDPKFYLKVDDPTGTLQAAFRRYPRGAPAPHCEISSYIPLPASANWASGLTPERSCPRALDGAWLTVSMSSSVLSLSILLRLQPEPQQEPVLITVATVVLTVLTHTPAPRIRLGQDAMLDLSFTYMPPTLEATATLAPSPPPFGLEWRRQHLGKGHLLLAATPGLRGQMPAAREGAVAFAAWDDDDLWGPWTGNGTFWLPAVRPFQEGTYLATIHLPYLQGQVSLELTVHKPPKVSLLPAPLVWAAPGEAPPELLCLVSHFYPSEGLEVEWELRSGPEGGSQKAEGQRWLSSLRHHSDGSVSLSGHLQLPPITAEQHGAQYICRVHHSSLPASGCSAEVTMEVAGFSGPSLEDGVGLFLSAFLLLGLIKVLGWVAVYLTIHKDSKEKKTQ
;
A
#
# COMPACT_ATOMS: atom_id res chain seq x y z
N MET A 1 -42.20 41.98 27.87
CA MET A 1 -40.83 41.86 28.42
C MET A 1 -40.37 40.43 28.13
N LYS A 2 -39.39 40.25 27.25
CA LYS A 2 -38.86 38.93 26.83
C LYS A 2 -37.81 38.46 27.86
N PRO A 3 -37.73 37.16 28.20
CA PRO A 3 -36.58 36.66 28.95
C PRO A 3 -35.38 36.47 28.01
N PRO A 4 -34.14 36.65 28.46
CA PRO A 4 -32.96 36.47 27.63
C PRO A 4 -32.59 34.98 27.51
N SER A 5 -32.27 34.55 26.30
CA SER A 5 -31.67 33.25 26.01
C SER A 5 -30.20 33.25 26.42
N LEU A 6 -29.84 32.39 27.39
CA LEU A 6 -28.45 32.06 27.70
C LEU A 6 -27.95 31.04 26.66
N LEU A 7 -27.07 31.50 25.77
CA LEU A 7 -26.26 30.65 24.90
C LEU A 7 -25.09 30.10 25.72
N LEU A 8 -25.17 28.82 26.10
CA LEU A 8 -24.05 28.08 26.66
C LEU A 8 -23.17 27.59 25.49
N ALA A 9 -22.07 28.29 25.24
CA ALA A 9 -21.04 27.80 24.32
C ALA A 9 -20.23 26.70 25.01
N VAL A 10 -20.52 25.45 24.69
CA VAL A 10 -19.70 24.30 25.10
C VAL A 10 -18.49 24.24 24.19
N THR A 11 -17.36 24.78 24.65
CA THR A 11 -16.05 24.56 24.02
C THR A 11 -15.59 23.15 24.36
N LEU A 12 -15.83 22.19 23.46
CA LEU A 12 -15.17 20.88 23.48
C LEU A 12 -13.69 21.09 23.17
N GLY A 13 -12.87 21.21 24.22
CA GLY A 13 -11.43 21.05 24.10
C GLY A 13 -11.14 19.60 23.70
N LEU A 14 -10.80 19.37 22.43
CA LEU A 14 -10.10 18.16 22.03
C LEU A 14 -8.73 18.19 22.72
N ALA A 15 -8.66 17.64 23.92
CA ALA A 15 -7.40 17.16 24.46
C ALA A 15 -6.96 16.01 23.55
N THR A 16 -6.09 16.30 22.59
CA THR A 16 -5.30 15.27 21.93
C THR A 16 -4.49 14.60 23.03
N THR A 17 -5.01 13.48 23.55
CA THR A 17 -4.27 12.64 24.49
C THR A 17 -3.08 12.11 23.71
N VAL A 18 -1.93 12.79 23.82
CA VAL A 18 -0.66 12.33 23.27
C VAL A 18 -0.42 10.94 23.85
N SER A 19 -0.55 9.93 23.01
CA SER A 19 -0.38 8.54 23.41
C SER A 19 1.07 8.33 23.82
N ALA A 20 1.26 7.79 25.01
CA ALA A 20 2.60 7.61 25.53
C ALA A 20 3.33 6.42 24.83
N GLY A 21 2.64 5.59 24.04
CA GLY A 21 3.19 4.35 23.46
C GLY A 21 3.28 3.21 24.49
N PRO A 22 3.80 2.02 24.14
CA PRO A 22 4.11 0.96 25.11
C PRO A 22 5.22 1.40 26.09
N SER A 23 5.18 0.91 27.34
CA SER A 23 6.19 1.20 28.36
C SER A 23 7.32 0.18 28.37
N ALA A 24 6.99 -1.09 28.10
CA ALA A 24 7.92 -2.20 27.95
C ALA A 24 7.53 -3.05 26.74
N ILE A 25 8.49 -3.77 26.19
CA ILE A 25 8.29 -4.69 25.07
C ILE A 25 8.85 -6.06 25.43
N GLU A 26 8.01 -7.08 25.30
CA GLU A 26 8.40 -8.48 25.48
C GLU A 26 9.18 -8.96 24.27
N CYS A 27 10.30 -9.63 24.52
CA CYS A 27 11.26 -10.07 23.52
C CYS A 27 11.73 -11.49 23.78
N TRP A 28 12.31 -12.12 22.77
CA TRP A 28 12.98 -13.41 22.92
C TRP A 28 14.48 -13.24 22.73
N PHE A 29 15.25 -13.60 23.74
CA PHE A 29 16.69 -13.73 23.61
C PHE A 29 17.02 -15.07 22.94
N VAL A 30 17.77 -15.01 21.84
CA VAL A 30 18.06 -16.14 20.96
C VAL A 30 19.56 -16.39 20.90
N GLU A 31 19.96 -17.65 21.17
CA GLU A 31 21.34 -18.13 21.04
C GLU A 31 21.38 -19.39 20.18
N ASP A 32 22.41 -19.46 19.32
CA ASP A 32 22.75 -20.69 18.62
C ASP A 32 23.50 -21.62 19.59
N VAL A 33 22.90 -22.76 19.90
CA VAL A 33 23.47 -23.77 20.81
C VAL A 33 24.35 -24.79 20.07
N GLY A 34 24.61 -24.58 18.77
CA GLY A 34 25.33 -25.50 17.91
C GLY A 34 24.46 -26.70 17.49
N GLY A 35 24.85 -27.35 16.39
CA GLY A 35 24.11 -28.51 15.86
C GLY A 35 22.76 -28.16 15.20
N GLY A 36 22.52 -26.89 14.86
CA GLY A 36 21.29 -26.43 14.21
C GLY A 36 20.13 -26.16 15.18
N GLY A 37 20.36 -26.20 16.50
CA GLY A 37 19.38 -25.85 17.52
C GLY A 37 19.42 -24.38 17.89
N LEU A 38 18.25 -23.77 18.07
CA LEU A 38 18.09 -22.39 18.57
C LEU A 38 17.47 -22.44 19.97
N ALA A 39 18.15 -21.88 20.96
CA ALA A 39 17.62 -21.70 22.30
C ALA A 39 16.93 -20.34 22.41
N LYS A 40 15.70 -20.31 22.95
CA LYS A 40 14.93 -19.08 23.18
C LYS A 40 14.69 -18.87 24.67
N ARG A 41 14.97 -17.68 25.18
CA ARG A 41 14.72 -17.28 26.57
C ARG A 41 13.85 -16.01 26.60
N PRO A 42 12.93 -15.87 27.55
CA PRO A 42 12.13 -14.65 27.67
C PRO A 42 13.03 -13.48 28.09
N ALA A 43 12.79 -12.31 27.48
CA ALA A 43 13.49 -11.06 27.72
C ALA A 43 12.50 -9.89 27.64
N ALA A 44 12.86 -8.74 28.22
CA ALA A 44 12.03 -7.54 28.09
C ALA A 44 12.88 -6.28 27.98
N LEU A 45 12.44 -5.37 27.11
CA LEU A 45 13.00 -4.03 26.95
C LEU A 45 12.10 -3.02 27.66
N LEU A 46 12.62 -2.38 28.69
CA LEU A 46 11.96 -1.26 29.34
C LEU A 46 12.34 0.03 28.60
N LEU A 47 11.36 0.63 27.92
CA LEU A 47 11.55 1.86 27.16
C LEU A 47 11.30 3.11 28.01
N ARG A 48 10.36 3.03 28.95
CA ARG A 48 9.97 4.16 29.79
C ARG A 48 9.65 3.69 31.20
N GLN A 49 10.20 4.41 32.17
CA GLN A 49 10.00 4.18 33.59
C GLN A 49 8.84 5.03 34.12
N GLY A 50 7.98 4.44 34.96
CA GLY A 50 6.93 5.18 35.67
C GLY A 50 7.50 5.92 36.89
N PRO A 51 6.71 6.81 37.51
CA PRO A 51 7.13 7.55 38.71
C PRO A 51 7.49 6.65 39.89
N GLU A 52 6.99 5.40 39.91
CA GLU A 52 7.22 4.41 40.98
C GLU A 52 8.47 3.54 40.77
N GLY A 53 9.24 3.73 39.69
CA GLY A 53 10.40 2.89 39.38
C GLY A 53 10.17 1.91 38.22
N PRO A 54 11.18 1.10 37.84
CA PRO A 54 11.00 0.01 36.89
C PRO A 54 10.10 -1.07 37.49
N PRO A 55 9.09 -1.59 36.75
CA PRO A 55 8.22 -2.63 37.27
C PRO A 55 9.03 -3.93 37.55
N PRO A 56 8.79 -4.61 38.69
CA PRO A 56 9.49 -5.85 39.02
C PRO A 56 9.03 -6.99 38.09
N ARG A 57 10.01 -7.75 37.56
CA ARG A 57 9.79 -8.91 36.68
C ARG A 57 10.53 -10.14 37.21
N PRO A 58 9.99 -10.83 38.23
CA PRO A 58 10.62 -12.04 38.81
C PRO A 58 10.59 -13.24 37.87
N ASP A 59 9.79 -13.17 36.80
CA ASP A 59 9.68 -14.15 35.72
C ASP A 59 10.88 -14.13 34.76
N LEU A 60 11.67 -13.05 34.76
CA LEU A 60 12.81 -12.86 33.86
C LEU A 60 14.13 -12.98 34.61
N ASP A 61 15.16 -13.47 33.90
CA ASP A 61 16.54 -13.28 34.36
C ASP A 61 16.86 -11.77 34.28
N PRO A 62 17.37 -11.15 35.36
CA PRO A 62 17.77 -9.74 35.35
C PRO A 62 18.74 -9.33 34.23
N LYS A 63 19.51 -10.28 33.69
CA LYS A 63 20.39 -10.04 32.53
C LYS A 63 19.63 -9.82 31.23
N PHE A 64 18.38 -10.30 31.15
CA PHE A 64 17.51 -10.17 29.98
C PHE A 64 16.37 -9.16 30.21
N TYR A 65 16.36 -8.48 31.37
CA TYR A 65 15.54 -7.31 31.61
C TYR A 65 16.39 -6.04 31.40
N LEU A 66 16.20 -5.39 30.27
CA LEU A 66 17.06 -4.30 29.81
C LEU A 66 16.35 -2.95 29.94
N LYS A 67 16.93 -2.03 30.73
CA LYS A 67 16.57 -0.61 30.73
C LYS A 67 17.26 0.05 29.55
N VAL A 68 16.46 0.48 28.57
CA VAL A 68 16.99 1.05 27.33
C VAL A 68 17.19 2.55 27.52
N ASP A 69 18.45 2.98 27.46
CA ASP A 69 18.83 4.38 27.31
C ASP A 69 18.93 4.69 25.80
N ASP A 70 18.08 5.58 25.32
CA ASP A 70 18.00 5.99 23.91
C ASP A 70 18.37 7.48 23.77
N PRO A 71 19.67 7.80 23.62
CA PRO A 71 20.16 9.18 23.53
C PRO A 71 19.59 9.91 22.31
N THR A 72 19.33 9.16 21.22
CA THR A 72 18.81 9.70 19.96
C THR A 72 17.31 9.98 20.02
N GLY A 73 16.60 9.39 20.98
CA GLY A 73 15.14 9.45 21.09
C GLY A 73 14.37 8.77 19.95
N THR A 74 15.04 8.13 18.99
CA THR A 74 14.42 7.55 17.79
C THR A 74 13.55 6.36 18.14
N LEU A 75 14.05 5.48 19.01
CA LEU A 75 13.30 4.31 19.46
C LEU A 75 12.06 4.74 20.24
N GLN A 76 12.22 5.69 21.16
CA GLN A 76 11.10 6.23 21.91
C GLN A 76 10.09 6.94 20.99
N ALA A 77 10.54 7.70 20.00
CA ALA A 77 9.68 8.40 19.05
C ALA A 77 8.89 7.41 18.18
N ALA A 78 9.52 6.33 17.70
CA ALA A 78 8.88 5.28 16.92
C ALA A 78 7.72 4.64 17.71
N PHE A 79 7.94 4.32 18.99
CA PHE A 79 6.91 3.72 19.83
C PHE A 79 5.85 4.69 20.34
N ARG A 80 6.16 5.99 20.44
CA ARG A 80 5.13 7.02 20.69
C ARG A 80 4.16 7.16 19.52
N ARG A 81 4.64 6.98 18.28
CA ARG A 81 3.83 7.00 17.04
C ARG A 81 3.11 5.68 16.76
N TYR A 82 3.40 4.62 17.53
CA TYR A 82 2.79 3.31 17.33
C TYR A 82 1.27 3.37 17.59
N PRO A 83 0.41 2.87 16.67
CA PRO A 83 -1.03 2.94 16.81
C PRO A 83 -1.55 2.26 18.07
N ARG A 84 -2.50 2.90 18.76
CA ARG A 84 -3.19 2.30 19.92
C ARG A 84 -4.00 1.08 19.47
N GLY A 85 -3.83 -0.04 20.17
CA GLY A 85 -4.53 -1.29 19.88
C GLY A 85 -3.92 -2.11 18.74
N ALA A 86 -2.84 -1.64 18.11
CA ALA A 86 -2.06 -2.49 17.21
C ALA A 86 -1.41 -3.65 17.99
N PRO A 87 -1.24 -4.83 17.38
CA PRO A 87 -0.53 -5.95 18.00
C PRO A 87 0.88 -5.54 18.44
N ALA A 88 1.37 -6.15 19.52
CA ALA A 88 2.75 -5.97 19.95
C ALA A 88 3.70 -6.41 18.83
N PRO A 89 4.80 -5.68 18.57
CA PRO A 89 5.77 -6.08 17.57
C PRO A 89 6.45 -7.38 17.99
N HIS A 90 6.83 -8.20 17.00
CA HIS A 90 7.74 -9.32 17.26
C HIS A 90 9.10 -8.75 17.60
N CYS A 91 9.71 -9.22 18.69
CA CYS A 91 11.00 -8.75 19.16
C CYS A 91 11.94 -9.92 19.43
N GLU A 92 13.11 -9.87 18.83
CA GLU A 92 14.19 -10.84 19.03
C GLU A 92 15.47 -10.10 19.42
N ILE A 93 16.19 -10.66 20.39
CA ILE A 93 17.46 -10.14 20.90
C ILE A 93 18.50 -11.24 20.69
N SER A 94 19.67 -10.89 20.18
CA SER A 94 20.80 -11.82 20.08
C SER A 94 22.12 -11.12 20.42
N SER A 95 23.14 -11.91 20.70
CA SER A 95 24.49 -11.39 20.91
C SER A 95 25.05 -10.83 19.61
N TYR A 96 25.71 -9.67 19.70
CA TYR A 96 26.35 -9.00 18.58
C TYR A 96 27.86 -8.94 18.81
N ILE A 97 28.64 -9.15 17.75
CA ILE A 97 30.10 -9.05 17.78
C ILE A 97 30.49 -8.00 16.75
N PRO A 98 31.07 -6.85 17.17
CA PRO A 98 31.55 -5.83 16.24
C PRO A 98 32.64 -6.40 15.32
N LEU A 99 32.37 -6.43 14.02
CA LEU A 99 33.23 -6.99 13.00
C LEU A 99 33.20 -6.09 11.75
N PRO A 100 34.32 -5.97 11.01
CA PRO A 100 34.32 -5.27 9.74
C PRO A 100 33.31 -5.87 8.75
N ALA A 101 32.74 -5.01 7.91
CA ALA A 101 31.86 -5.45 6.83
C ALA A 101 32.59 -6.45 5.92
N SER A 102 31.93 -7.58 5.63
CA SER A 102 32.51 -8.64 4.80
C SER A 102 32.60 -8.25 3.32
N ALA A 103 31.84 -7.25 2.89
CA ALA A 103 31.81 -6.80 1.52
C ALA A 103 33.01 -5.91 1.17
N ASN A 104 33.75 -6.26 0.12
CA ASN A 104 34.96 -5.56 -0.28
C ASN A 104 34.76 -4.05 -0.56
N TRP A 105 33.58 -3.65 -1.06
CA TRP A 105 33.28 -2.24 -1.34
C TRP A 105 33.17 -1.39 -0.06
N ALA A 106 32.84 -2.01 1.07
CA ALA A 106 32.71 -1.36 2.37
C ALA A 106 34.03 -1.32 3.16
N SER A 107 35.11 -1.95 2.64
CA SER A 107 36.42 -2.01 3.31
C SER A 107 37.02 -0.64 3.65
N GLY A 108 36.66 0.41 2.91
CA GLY A 108 37.09 1.78 3.18
C GLY A 108 36.56 2.36 4.49
N LEU A 109 35.49 1.79 5.07
CA LEU A 109 34.95 2.20 6.38
C LEU A 109 35.86 1.76 7.55
N THR A 110 36.69 0.75 7.34
CA THR A 110 37.64 0.22 8.35
C THR A 110 39.05 0.14 7.76
N PRO A 111 39.73 1.28 7.56
CA PRO A 111 41.09 1.29 7.01
C PRO A 111 42.12 0.74 8.00
N GLU A 112 41.85 0.84 9.30
CA GLU A 112 42.73 0.39 10.36
C GLU A 112 42.74 -1.14 10.46
N ARG A 113 43.92 -1.70 10.75
CA ARG A 113 44.11 -3.15 10.90
C ARG A 113 43.88 -3.66 12.33
N SER A 114 43.39 -2.81 13.23
CA SER A 114 43.16 -3.11 14.64
C SER A 114 41.74 -2.75 15.05
N CYS A 115 41.12 -3.54 15.93
CA CYS A 115 39.80 -3.22 16.47
C CYS A 115 39.87 -1.99 17.41
N PRO A 116 38.97 -1.01 17.25
CA PRO A 116 38.91 0.15 18.14
C PRO A 116 38.54 -0.25 19.57
N ARG A 117 39.33 0.18 20.55
CA ARG A 117 39.03 -0.04 21.99
C ARG A 117 37.72 0.62 22.44
N ALA A 118 37.24 1.62 21.70
CA ALA A 118 35.94 2.26 21.97
C ALA A 118 34.77 1.27 21.87
N LEU A 119 34.95 0.15 21.16
CA LEU A 119 33.96 -0.89 20.97
C LEU A 119 34.06 -2.03 22.00
N ASP A 120 34.94 -1.93 22.99
CA ASP A 120 35.07 -2.94 24.05
C ASP A 120 33.76 -3.03 24.86
N GLY A 121 33.37 -4.25 25.21
CA GLY A 121 32.17 -4.53 26.00
C GLY A 121 31.24 -5.56 25.34
N ALA A 122 30.13 -5.85 26.01
CA ALA A 122 29.12 -6.77 25.49
C ALA A 122 28.08 -6.01 24.67
N TRP A 123 27.80 -6.53 23.47
CA TRP A 123 26.86 -5.95 22.53
C TRP A 123 25.70 -6.89 22.28
N LEU A 124 24.51 -6.31 22.13
CA LEU A 124 23.31 -7.00 21.74
C LEU A 124 22.74 -6.35 20.49
N THR A 125 22.15 -7.15 19.61
CA THR A 125 21.29 -6.65 18.54
C THR A 125 19.84 -6.96 18.89
N VAL A 126 18.96 -6.00 18.66
CA VAL A 126 17.52 -6.15 18.78
C VAL A 126 16.91 -5.97 17.41
N SER A 127 16.18 -6.97 16.93
CA SER A 127 15.37 -6.88 15.72
C SER A 127 13.90 -6.88 16.10
N MET A 128 13.15 -5.89 15.63
CA MET A 128 11.71 -5.83 15.85
C MET A 128 10.98 -5.66 14.53
N SER A 129 9.88 -6.40 14.37
CA SER A 129 9.07 -6.37 13.16
C SER A 129 7.58 -6.35 13.50
N SER A 130 6.83 -5.52 12.79
CA SER A 130 5.37 -5.51 12.80
C SER A 130 4.82 -5.03 11.46
N SER A 131 3.50 -4.95 11.34
CA SER A 131 2.85 -4.34 10.17
C SER A 131 3.00 -2.80 10.11
N VAL A 132 3.47 -2.18 11.20
CA VAL A 132 3.58 -0.72 11.33
C VAL A 132 5.01 -0.26 11.07
N LEU A 133 6.00 -0.98 11.60
CA LEU A 133 7.41 -0.63 11.46
C LEU A 133 8.30 -1.88 11.49
N SER A 134 9.52 -1.73 11.00
CA SER A 134 10.59 -2.73 11.13
C SER A 134 11.85 -1.99 11.56
N LEU A 135 12.52 -2.47 12.59
CA LEU A 135 13.65 -1.78 13.20
C LEU A 135 14.72 -2.76 13.66
N SER A 136 15.97 -2.31 13.61
CA SER A 136 17.14 -3.01 14.13
C SER A 136 17.96 -2.05 14.97
N ILE A 137 18.31 -2.46 16.18
CA ILE A 137 19.06 -1.65 17.15
C ILE A 137 20.31 -2.40 17.58
N LEU A 138 21.43 -1.70 17.66
CA LEU A 138 22.61 -2.17 18.39
C LEU A 138 22.64 -1.52 19.77
N LEU A 139 22.60 -2.38 20.78
CA LEU A 139 22.68 -2.02 22.19
C LEU A 139 24.07 -2.35 22.73
N ARG A 140 24.63 -1.45 23.52
CA ARG A 140 25.82 -1.71 24.34
C ARG A 140 25.41 -1.89 25.80
N LEU A 141 25.75 -3.03 26.37
CA LEU A 141 25.49 -3.32 27.78
C LEU A 141 26.47 -2.55 28.66
N GLN A 142 25.97 -1.98 29.75
CA GLN A 142 26.80 -1.37 30.77
C GLN A 142 27.39 -2.44 31.72
N PRO A 143 28.65 -2.30 32.19
CA PRO A 143 29.36 -3.37 32.92
C PRO A 143 28.73 -3.78 34.26
N GLU A 144 27.99 -2.88 34.92
CA GLU A 144 27.35 -3.15 36.20
C GLU A 144 25.83 -2.87 36.11
N PRO A 145 24.97 -3.82 36.56
CA PRO A 145 23.56 -3.53 36.75
C PRO A 145 23.42 -2.39 37.75
N GLN A 146 22.77 -1.30 37.37
CA GLN A 146 22.49 -0.24 38.33
C GLN A 146 21.58 -0.80 39.42
N GLN A 147 21.99 -0.64 40.68
CA GLN A 147 21.24 -1.07 41.85
C GLN A 147 20.11 -0.07 42.15
N GLU A 148 19.16 0.04 41.21
CA GLU A 148 17.79 0.49 41.51
C GLU A 148 17.10 -0.60 42.37
N PRO A 149 15.94 -0.36 43.02
CA PRO A 149 15.29 -1.37 43.88
C PRO A 149 14.96 -2.71 43.18
N VAL A 150 15.15 -2.80 41.86
CA VAL A 150 14.97 -3.98 41.01
C VAL A 150 16.26 -4.24 40.22
N LEU A 151 16.72 -5.49 40.17
CA LEU A 151 17.84 -5.91 39.34
C LEU A 151 17.47 -5.75 37.85
N ILE A 152 18.01 -4.71 37.21
CA ILE A 152 17.80 -4.39 35.79
C ILE A 152 19.13 -4.03 35.16
N THR A 153 19.36 -4.50 33.93
CA THR A 153 20.61 -4.20 33.21
C THR A 153 20.41 -2.97 32.34
N VAL A 154 21.30 -1.99 32.44
CA VAL A 154 21.22 -0.79 31.60
C VAL A 154 21.91 -1.06 30.27
N ALA A 155 21.25 -0.71 29.17
CA ALA A 155 21.76 -0.84 27.82
C ALA A 155 21.57 0.48 27.06
N THR A 156 22.65 0.99 26.45
CA THR A 156 22.62 2.23 25.67
C THR A 156 22.48 1.92 24.19
N VAL A 157 21.56 2.60 23.51
CA VAL A 157 21.38 2.53 22.05
C VAL A 157 22.54 3.23 21.34
N VAL A 158 23.22 2.51 20.45
CA VAL A 158 24.35 3.04 19.66
C VAL A 158 23.97 3.28 18.22
N LEU A 159 23.30 2.33 17.58
CA LEU A 159 22.82 2.44 16.20
C LEU A 159 21.36 2.00 16.16
N THR A 160 20.51 2.80 15.55
CA THR A 160 19.14 2.41 15.20
C THR A 160 18.97 2.48 13.70
N VAL A 161 18.42 1.44 13.08
CA VAL A 161 17.98 1.44 11.68
C VAL A 161 16.49 1.16 11.69
N LEU A 162 15.70 2.01 11.04
CA LEU A 162 14.25 2.03 11.14
C LEU A 162 13.62 2.26 9.77
N THR A 163 12.56 1.51 9.48
CA THR A 163 11.63 1.78 8.39
C THR A 163 10.21 1.86 8.92
N HIS A 164 9.48 2.89 8.49
CA HIS A 164 8.05 3.07 8.80
C HIS A 164 7.14 2.39 7.78
N THR A 165 7.71 1.77 6.75
CA THR A 165 6.95 1.09 5.69
C THR A 165 7.45 -0.34 5.53
N PRO A 166 7.23 -1.23 6.51
CA PRO A 166 7.77 -2.59 6.49
C PRO A 166 7.14 -3.47 5.41
N ALA A 167 5.94 -3.14 4.91
CA ALA A 167 5.26 -3.89 3.85
C ALA A 167 4.67 -2.93 2.79
N PRO A 168 5.50 -2.27 1.98
CA PRO A 168 5.03 -1.28 1.03
C PRO A 168 4.25 -1.94 -0.11
N ARG A 169 3.02 -1.45 -0.35
CA ARG A 169 2.15 -1.90 -1.43
C ARG A 169 2.19 -0.91 -2.59
N ILE A 170 2.88 -1.25 -3.67
CA ILE A 170 3.16 -0.33 -4.78
C ILE A 170 2.29 -0.66 -5.98
N ARG A 171 1.78 0.37 -6.67
CA ARG A 171 1.02 0.16 -7.89
C ARG A 171 1.96 -0.20 -9.03
N LEU A 172 1.62 -1.22 -9.83
CA LEU A 172 2.41 -1.63 -10.99
C LEU A 172 2.68 -0.46 -11.93
N GLY A 173 3.96 -0.26 -12.28
CA GLY A 173 4.44 0.81 -13.15
C GLY A 173 4.61 2.17 -12.46
N GLN A 174 4.34 2.26 -11.15
CA GLN A 174 4.70 3.42 -10.35
C GLN A 174 6.07 3.22 -9.70
N ASP A 175 6.66 4.32 -9.27
CA ASP A 175 7.91 4.29 -8.52
C ASP A 175 7.65 3.86 -7.07
N ALA A 176 8.54 3.04 -6.53
CA ALA A 176 8.53 2.69 -5.11
C ALA A 176 9.55 3.54 -4.36
N MET A 177 9.12 4.07 -3.22
CA MET A 177 9.98 4.75 -2.27
C MET A 177 9.96 3.97 -0.96
N LEU A 178 11.05 3.27 -0.66
CA LEU A 178 11.20 2.46 0.55
C LEU A 178 11.88 3.28 1.62
N ASP A 179 11.08 3.74 2.58
CA ASP A 179 11.53 4.56 3.71
C ASP A 179 12.61 3.84 4.50
N LEU A 180 13.71 4.54 4.75
CA LEU A 180 14.78 4.08 5.63
C LEU A 180 15.42 5.27 6.31
N SER A 181 15.43 5.22 7.64
CA SER A 181 16.10 6.19 8.51
C SER A 181 17.04 5.45 9.44
N PHE A 182 18.11 6.11 9.87
CA PHE A 182 19.01 5.56 10.86
C PHE A 182 19.56 6.65 11.76
N THR A 183 19.93 6.28 12.98
CA THR A 183 20.58 7.17 13.93
C THR A 183 21.79 6.52 14.55
N TYR A 184 22.81 7.33 14.81
CA TYR A 184 24.06 6.88 15.38
C TYR A 184 24.49 7.77 16.54
N MET A 185 24.73 7.13 17.69
CA MET A 185 25.35 7.74 18.86
C MET A 185 26.81 7.26 18.93
N PRO A 186 27.81 8.15 18.77
CA PRO A 186 29.19 7.76 18.92
C PRO A 186 29.49 7.27 20.35
N PRO A 187 30.30 6.21 20.54
CA PRO A 187 30.75 5.80 21.86
C PRO A 187 31.53 6.93 22.52
N THR A 188 31.13 7.34 23.72
CA THR A 188 31.83 8.36 24.50
C THR A 188 33.21 7.83 24.94
N LEU A 189 34.28 8.45 24.43
CA LEU A 189 35.54 8.52 25.14
C LEU A 189 36.29 9.79 24.71
N GLU A 190 36.90 10.47 25.68
CA GLU A 190 37.74 11.67 25.59
C GLU A 190 39.00 11.52 24.69
N ALA A 191 39.07 10.51 23.83
CA ALA A 191 40.23 10.15 23.03
C ALA A 191 40.20 10.66 21.57
N THR A 192 39.10 11.29 21.12
CA THR A 192 39.00 11.90 19.78
C THR A 192 39.20 13.42 19.80
N ALA A 193 40.10 13.92 20.64
CA ALA A 193 40.55 15.31 20.60
C ALA A 193 41.38 15.67 19.33
N THR A 194 41.51 14.76 18.36
CA THR A 194 42.41 14.89 17.20
C THR A 194 41.74 14.72 15.84
N LEU A 195 40.48 14.28 15.76
CA LEU A 195 39.71 14.21 14.52
C LEU A 195 38.64 15.30 14.52
N ALA A 196 38.50 15.99 13.38
CA ALA A 196 37.52 17.05 13.24
C ALA A 196 36.11 16.52 13.57
N PRO A 197 35.35 17.21 14.42
CA PRO A 197 33.99 16.82 14.80
C PRO A 197 33.07 16.88 13.58
N SER A 198 32.80 15.72 12.98
CA SER A 198 31.90 15.54 11.83
C SER A 198 31.31 14.13 11.84
N PRO A 199 30.12 13.91 11.27
CA PRO A 199 29.54 12.58 11.21
C PRO A 199 30.47 11.60 10.45
N PRO A 200 30.62 10.35 10.93
CA PRO A 200 31.50 9.39 10.29
C PRO A 200 30.95 8.99 8.91
N PRO A 201 31.82 8.57 7.98
CA PRO A 201 31.34 7.91 6.77
C PRO A 201 30.54 6.65 7.12
N PHE A 202 29.51 6.38 6.33
CA PHE A 202 28.71 5.17 6.47
C PHE A 202 28.55 4.49 5.11
N GLY A 203 28.22 3.21 5.12
CA GLY A 203 27.84 2.43 3.95
C GLY A 203 26.34 2.18 3.95
N LEU A 204 25.71 2.26 2.79
CA LEU A 204 24.34 1.85 2.55
C LEU A 204 24.34 0.65 1.61
N GLU A 205 23.61 -0.40 1.95
CA GLU A 205 23.42 -1.58 1.11
C GLU A 205 21.94 -1.92 0.98
N TRP A 206 21.45 -2.02 -0.26
CA TRP A 206 20.11 -2.51 -0.57
C TRP A 206 20.19 -3.81 -1.37
N ARG A 207 19.54 -4.86 -0.87
CA ARG A 207 19.47 -6.16 -1.54
C ARG A 207 18.02 -6.60 -1.69
N ARG A 208 17.70 -7.33 -2.76
CA ARG A 208 16.45 -8.08 -2.88
C ARG A 208 16.73 -9.57 -2.75
N GLN A 209 16.08 -10.22 -1.79
CA GLN A 209 16.12 -11.66 -1.60
C GLN A 209 14.89 -12.28 -2.27
N HIS A 210 15.14 -13.16 -3.25
CA HIS A 210 14.08 -13.92 -3.92
C HIS A 210 14.53 -15.37 -4.06
N LEU A 211 13.70 -16.32 -3.60
CA LEU A 211 13.99 -17.77 -3.63
C LEU A 211 15.37 -18.13 -3.05
N GLY A 212 15.75 -17.51 -1.93
CA GLY A 212 17.03 -17.74 -1.25
C GLY A 212 18.26 -17.09 -1.90
N LYS A 213 18.11 -16.38 -3.03
CA LYS A 213 19.21 -15.64 -3.69
C LYS A 213 19.07 -14.14 -3.44
N GLY A 214 20.02 -13.56 -2.70
CA GLY A 214 20.09 -12.13 -2.45
C GLY A 214 20.88 -11.39 -3.53
N HIS A 215 20.21 -10.55 -4.32
CA HIS A 215 20.83 -9.71 -5.35
C HIS A 215 21.07 -8.31 -4.80
N LEU A 216 22.31 -7.83 -4.88
CA LEU A 216 22.64 -6.44 -4.55
C LEU A 216 22.04 -5.51 -5.60
N LEU A 217 21.22 -4.55 -5.15
CA LEU A 217 20.57 -3.55 -6.01
C LEU A 217 21.32 -2.22 -5.98
N LEU A 218 21.77 -1.79 -4.81
CA LEU A 218 22.48 -0.53 -4.62
C LEU A 218 23.47 -0.65 -3.46
N ALA A 219 24.65 -0.07 -3.63
CA ALA A 219 25.62 0.13 -2.56
C ALA A 219 26.23 1.54 -2.69
N ALA A 220 26.42 2.22 -1.57
CA ALA A 220 27.01 3.54 -1.52
C ALA A 220 27.81 3.74 -0.22
N THR A 221 28.84 4.58 -0.25
CA THR A 221 29.59 4.99 0.96
C THR A 221 29.70 6.51 1.03
N PRO A 222 28.63 7.23 1.44
CA PRO A 222 28.70 8.69 1.61
C PRO A 222 29.84 9.10 2.56
N GLY A 223 30.56 10.16 2.21
CA GLY A 223 31.75 10.61 2.95
C GLY A 223 33.06 9.90 2.55
N LEU A 224 33.02 8.81 1.78
CA LEU A 224 34.20 8.13 1.25
C LEU A 224 34.18 8.08 -0.28
N ARG A 225 35.34 8.36 -0.89
CA ARG A 225 35.55 8.10 -2.32
C ARG A 225 36.02 6.66 -2.48
N GLY A 226 35.23 5.84 -3.15
CA GLY A 226 35.55 4.44 -3.43
C GLY A 226 34.83 3.92 -4.66
N GLN A 227 35.33 2.83 -5.23
CA GLN A 227 34.66 2.15 -6.33
C GLN A 227 33.43 1.41 -5.80
N MET A 228 32.25 1.88 -6.16
CA MET A 228 30.99 1.23 -5.76
C MET A 228 30.53 0.22 -6.83
N PRO A 229 29.85 -0.86 -6.41
CA PRO A 229 29.08 -1.70 -7.32
C PRO A 229 28.06 -0.88 -8.13
N ALA A 230 27.86 -1.25 -9.40
CA ALA A 230 26.88 -0.58 -10.24
C ALA A 230 25.46 -0.81 -9.71
N ALA A 231 24.68 0.27 -9.60
CA ALA A 231 23.26 0.19 -9.27
C ALA A 231 22.49 -0.60 -10.34
N ARG A 232 21.52 -1.39 -9.91
CA ARG A 232 20.66 -2.20 -10.77
C ARG A 232 19.27 -1.60 -10.88
N GLU A 233 18.58 -1.93 -11.97
CA GLU A 233 17.16 -1.61 -12.17
C GLU A 233 16.85 -0.10 -12.11
N GLY A 234 17.84 0.75 -12.39
CA GLY A 234 17.70 2.21 -12.33
C GLY A 234 17.53 2.76 -10.91
N ALA A 235 17.79 1.94 -9.89
CA ALA A 235 17.57 2.32 -8.51
C ALA A 235 18.55 3.39 -8.04
N VAL A 236 18.06 4.29 -7.19
CA VAL A 236 18.88 5.29 -6.48
C VAL A 236 18.52 5.29 -5.00
N ALA A 237 19.33 5.93 -4.18
CA ALA A 237 19.05 6.09 -2.76
C ALA A 237 19.39 7.51 -2.30
N PHE A 238 18.58 8.02 -1.38
CA PHE A 238 18.84 9.26 -0.66
C PHE A 238 19.70 8.95 0.56
N ALA A 239 20.99 8.71 0.31
CA ALA A 239 21.96 8.31 1.33
C ALA A 239 22.76 9.53 1.84
N ALA A 240 22.34 10.12 2.96
CA ALA A 240 23.02 11.26 3.58
C ALA A 240 22.77 11.31 5.09
N TRP A 241 23.62 12.02 5.82
CA TRP A 241 23.28 12.52 7.15
C TRP A 241 22.34 13.71 7.01
N ASP A 242 21.35 13.81 7.90
CA ASP A 242 20.37 14.90 7.95
C ASP A 242 20.93 16.13 8.67
N ASP A 243 21.86 15.90 9.61
CA ASP A 243 22.52 16.92 10.42
C ASP A 243 24.05 16.74 10.42
N ASP A 244 24.76 17.86 10.54
CA ASP A 244 26.23 17.94 10.62
C ASP A 244 26.69 18.35 12.04
N ASP A 245 25.95 17.91 13.07
CA ASP A 245 26.25 18.26 14.46
C ASP A 245 27.67 17.81 14.84
N LEU A 246 28.36 18.61 15.67
CA LEU A 246 29.79 18.38 15.94
C LEU A 246 30.04 17.10 16.74
N TRP A 247 29.14 16.74 17.66
CA TRP A 247 29.37 15.67 18.63
C TRP A 247 28.35 14.54 18.57
N GLY A 248 27.40 14.61 17.62
CA GLY A 248 26.25 13.73 17.56
C GLY A 248 25.31 13.86 18.77
N PRO A 249 24.27 13.03 18.84
CA PRO A 249 23.93 11.94 17.91
C PRO A 249 23.53 12.48 16.53
N TRP A 250 23.79 11.69 15.49
CA TRP A 250 23.44 12.03 14.11
C TRP A 250 22.26 11.23 13.62
N THR A 251 21.41 11.86 12.80
CA THR A 251 20.34 11.20 12.06
C THR A 251 20.70 11.17 10.58
N GLY A 252 20.37 10.06 9.90
CA GLY A 252 20.61 9.90 8.49
C GLY A 252 19.46 9.22 7.77
N ASN A 253 19.41 9.46 6.47
CA ASN A 253 18.46 8.89 5.53
C ASN A 253 19.16 7.89 4.62
N GLY A 254 18.48 6.80 4.30
CA GLY A 254 18.94 5.81 3.32
C GLY A 254 17.80 5.31 2.42
N THR A 255 16.76 6.11 2.28
CA THR A 255 15.53 5.79 1.53
C THR A 255 15.86 5.39 0.11
N PHE A 256 15.27 4.27 -0.34
CA PHE A 256 15.52 3.69 -1.65
C PHE A 256 14.41 4.02 -2.63
N TRP A 257 14.79 4.47 -3.83
CA TRP A 257 13.86 4.74 -4.92
C TRP A 257 14.09 3.76 -6.06
N LEU A 258 13.02 3.02 -6.38
CA LEU A 258 12.99 2.04 -7.46
C LEU A 258 11.98 2.49 -8.51
N PRO A 259 12.42 2.86 -9.71
CA PRO A 259 11.51 3.38 -10.74
C PRO A 259 10.68 2.28 -11.39
N ALA A 260 9.45 2.62 -11.79
CA ALA A 260 8.55 1.81 -12.61
C ALA A 260 8.47 0.33 -12.20
N VAL A 261 7.99 0.08 -10.98
CA VAL A 261 7.99 -1.25 -10.36
C VAL A 261 7.15 -2.26 -11.14
N ARG A 262 7.74 -3.44 -11.38
CA ARG A 262 7.16 -4.58 -12.09
C ARG A 262 7.07 -5.82 -11.19
N PRO A 263 6.21 -6.79 -11.52
CA PRO A 263 6.00 -7.99 -10.69
C PRO A 263 7.26 -8.78 -10.31
N PHE A 264 8.25 -8.92 -11.21
CA PHE A 264 9.48 -9.66 -10.89
C PHE A 264 10.37 -8.96 -9.83
N GLN A 265 10.06 -7.71 -9.48
CA GLN A 265 10.74 -6.93 -8.45
C GLN A 265 10.07 -7.10 -7.08
N GLU A 266 8.97 -7.84 -6.98
CA GLU A 266 8.30 -8.20 -5.73
C GLU A 266 9.18 -9.11 -4.84
N GLY A 267 9.00 -8.99 -3.53
CA GLY A 267 9.63 -9.85 -2.53
C GLY A 267 10.32 -9.08 -1.40
N THR A 268 11.20 -9.77 -0.69
CA THR A 268 11.86 -9.24 0.50
C THR A 268 13.08 -8.38 0.14
N TYR A 269 13.04 -7.12 0.56
CA TYR A 269 14.15 -6.17 0.48
C TYR A 269 14.86 -6.10 1.83
N LEU A 270 16.18 -6.11 1.80
CA LEU A 270 17.04 -5.96 2.96
C LEU A 270 17.83 -4.66 2.80
N ALA A 271 17.73 -3.81 3.81
CA ALA A 271 18.51 -2.58 3.91
C ALA A 271 19.50 -2.72 5.05
N THR A 272 20.78 -2.53 4.75
CA THR A 272 21.86 -2.61 5.73
C THR A 272 22.63 -1.30 5.77
N ILE A 273 22.75 -0.73 6.96
CA ILE A 273 23.63 0.41 7.24
C ILE A 273 24.92 -0.14 7.84
N HIS A 274 26.04 0.22 7.23
CA HIS A 274 27.39 -0.13 7.67
C HIS A 274 28.06 1.10 8.27
N LEU A 275 28.53 0.96 9.50
CA LEU A 275 29.42 1.89 10.18
C LEU A 275 30.73 1.16 10.50
N PRO A 276 31.79 1.85 10.94
CA PRO A 276 33.03 1.17 11.32
C PRO A 276 32.76 0.08 12.37
N TYR A 277 32.95 -1.19 11.97
CA TYR A 277 32.69 -2.41 12.77
C TYR A 277 31.24 -2.67 13.20
N LEU A 278 30.29 -1.82 12.82
CA LEU A 278 28.89 -1.89 13.24
C LEU A 278 28.00 -2.03 12.01
N GLN A 279 26.96 -2.87 12.09
CA GLN A 279 25.97 -2.99 11.04
C GLN A 279 24.57 -3.18 11.63
N GLY A 280 23.59 -2.47 11.07
CA GLY A 280 22.16 -2.67 11.37
C GLY A 280 21.42 -3.04 10.10
N GLN A 281 20.50 -3.99 10.17
CA GLN A 281 19.76 -4.49 9.01
C GLN A 281 18.26 -4.55 9.30
N VAL A 282 17.46 -4.01 8.38
CA VAL A 282 15.99 -4.14 8.40
C VAL A 282 15.48 -4.86 7.16
N SER A 283 14.37 -5.56 7.31
CA SER A 283 13.65 -6.23 6.22
C SER A 283 12.34 -5.51 5.90
N LEU A 284 12.04 -5.44 4.60
CA LEU A 284 10.81 -4.90 4.04
C LEU A 284 10.22 -5.90 3.04
N GLU A 285 8.90 -6.06 3.02
CA GLU A 285 8.20 -6.93 2.07
C GLU A 285 7.44 -6.10 1.04
N LEU A 286 8.09 -5.83 -0.10
CA LEU A 286 7.47 -5.05 -1.17
C LEU A 286 6.51 -5.95 -1.94
N THR A 287 5.25 -5.50 -2.04
CA THR A 287 4.23 -6.16 -2.85
C THR A 287 3.70 -5.24 -3.94
N VAL A 288 3.31 -5.84 -5.07
CA VAL A 288 2.82 -5.10 -6.23
C VAL A 288 1.32 -5.31 -6.37
N HIS A 289 0.57 -4.27 -6.74
CA HIS A 289 -0.84 -4.39 -7.06
C HIS A 289 -1.24 -3.53 -8.27
N LYS A 290 -2.29 -3.93 -8.98
CA LYS A 290 -2.89 -3.14 -10.06
C LYS A 290 -4.40 -3.42 -10.09
N PRO A 291 -5.24 -2.38 -9.95
CA PRO A 291 -6.69 -2.58 -10.00
C PRO A 291 -7.16 -2.98 -11.40
N PRO A 292 -8.08 -3.95 -11.51
CA PRO A 292 -8.65 -4.35 -12.79
C PRO A 292 -9.48 -3.22 -13.40
N LYS A 293 -9.50 -3.18 -14.73
CA LYS A 293 -10.51 -2.45 -15.50
C LYS A 293 -11.58 -3.44 -15.94
N VAL A 294 -12.82 -3.21 -15.49
CA VAL A 294 -13.96 -4.08 -15.79
C VAL A 294 -14.81 -3.43 -16.88
N SER A 295 -15.14 -4.19 -17.93
CA SER A 295 -16.06 -3.77 -18.98
C SER A 295 -16.92 -4.93 -19.44
N LEU A 296 -18.16 -4.65 -19.84
CA LEU A 296 -19.09 -5.65 -20.35
C LEU A 296 -19.29 -5.52 -21.86
N LEU A 297 -19.41 -6.66 -22.52
CA LEU A 297 -19.75 -6.78 -23.94
C LEU A 297 -20.84 -7.84 -24.14
N PRO A 298 -21.77 -7.66 -25.09
CA PRO A 298 -22.05 -6.41 -25.81
C PRO A 298 -22.67 -5.34 -24.89
N ALA A 299 -22.46 -4.05 -25.22
CA ALA A 299 -23.09 -2.92 -24.57
C ALA A 299 -23.45 -1.84 -25.63
N PRO A 300 -24.73 -1.53 -25.88
CA PRO A 300 -25.94 -2.06 -25.23
C PRO A 300 -26.26 -3.51 -25.63
N LEU A 301 -27.02 -4.21 -24.80
CA LEU A 301 -27.51 -5.56 -25.07
C LEU A 301 -28.92 -5.48 -25.67
N VAL A 302 -29.00 -5.46 -27.00
CA VAL A 302 -30.26 -5.41 -27.75
C VAL A 302 -30.62 -6.80 -28.24
N TRP A 303 -31.85 -7.26 -27.96
CA TRP A 303 -32.32 -8.60 -28.31
C TRP A 303 -33.62 -8.59 -29.08
N ALA A 304 -33.62 -9.18 -30.28
CA ALA A 304 -34.73 -9.07 -31.23
C ALA A 304 -35.70 -10.27 -31.26
N ALA A 305 -35.35 -11.39 -30.62
CA ALA A 305 -36.12 -12.64 -30.69
C ALA A 305 -36.54 -13.12 -29.28
N PRO A 306 -37.64 -12.61 -28.70
CA PRO A 306 -38.16 -13.10 -27.42
C PRO A 306 -38.37 -14.62 -27.45
N GLY A 307 -37.90 -15.34 -26.43
CA GLY A 307 -37.98 -16.80 -26.37
C GLY A 307 -36.76 -17.56 -26.94
N GLU A 308 -35.81 -16.86 -27.56
CA GLU A 308 -34.48 -17.40 -27.90
C GLU A 308 -33.42 -16.90 -26.92
N ALA A 309 -32.30 -17.64 -26.82
CA ALA A 309 -31.18 -17.26 -25.96
C ALA A 309 -30.35 -16.12 -26.61
N PRO A 310 -30.05 -15.04 -25.87
CA PRO A 310 -29.24 -13.92 -26.36
C PRO A 310 -27.78 -14.32 -26.60
N PRO A 311 -26.96 -13.43 -27.21
CA PRO A 311 -25.52 -13.63 -27.25
C PRO A 311 -24.92 -13.77 -25.84
N GLU A 312 -23.80 -14.47 -25.76
CA GLU A 312 -23.03 -14.56 -24.53
C GLU A 312 -22.62 -13.16 -24.02
N LEU A 313 -22.72 -12.96 -22.71
CA LEU A 313 -22.18 -11.78 -22.05
C LEU A 313 -20.71 -12.04 -21.68
N LEU A 314 -19.85 -11.11 -22.09
CA LEU A 314 -18.42 -11.13 -21.83
C LEU A 314 -18.05 -10.01 -20.86
N CYS A 315 -17.64 -10.39 -19.66
CA CYS A 315 -17.03 -9.49 -18.69
C CYS A 315 -15.52 -9.50 -18.86
N LEU A 316 -14.98 -8.45 -19.47
CA LEU A 316 -13.55 -8.27 -19.65
C LEU A 316 -12.94 -7.65 -18.39
N VAL A 317 -12.08 -8.41 -17.71
CA VAL A 317 -11.30 -7.97 -16.55
C VAL A 317 -9.86 -7.75 -17.00
N SER A 318 -9.50 -6.50 -17.25
CA SER A 318 -8.26 -6.16 -17.92
C SER A 318 -7.20 -5.58 -17.00
N HIS A 319 -5.94 -5.99 -17.21
CA HIS A 319 -4.74 -5.38 -16.62
C HIS A 319 -4.76 -5.27 -15.09
N PHE A 320 -4.88 -6.41 -14.40
CA PHE A 320 -4.82 -6.49 -12.94
C PHE A 320 -3.62 -7.30 -12.46
N TYR A 321 -3.29 -7.14 -11.17
CA TYR A 321 -2.27 -7.91 -10.47
C TYR A 321 -2.49 -7.77 -8.94
N PRO A 322 -2.31 -8.80 -8.10
CA PRO A 322 -1.88 -10.18 -8.43
C PRO A 322 -2.95 -10.98 -9.21
N SER A 323 -2.57 -12.16 -9.72
CA SER A 323 -3.50 -13.07 -10.41
C SER A 323 -4.42 -13.84 -9.47
N GLU A 324 -3.99 -13.99 -8.21
CA GLU A 324 -4.69 -14.79 -7.20
C GLU A 324 -5.79 -13.98 -6.50
N GLY A 325 -6.86 -14.67 -6.10
CA GLY A 325 -7.97 -14.06 -5.36
C GLY A 325 -8.86 -13.13 -6.18
N LEU A 326 -8.88 -13.28 -7.52
CA LEU A 326 -9.87 -12.64 -8.37
C LEU A 326 -11.15 -13.49 -8.42
N GLU A 327 -12.29 -12.87 -8.10
CA GLU A 327 -13.61 -13.51 -8.21
C GLU A 327 -14.52 -12.69 -9.11
N VAL A 328 -15.29 -13.38 -9.96
CA VAL A 328 -16.25 -12.76 -10.89
C VAL A 328 -17.64 -13.30 -10.57
N GLU A 329 -18.52 -12.39 -10.18
CA GLU A 329 -19.91 -12.64 -9.87
C GLU A 329 -20.82 -11.99 -10.90
N TRP A 330 -21.95 -12.64 -11.17
CA TRP A 330 -22.95 -12.16 -12.10
C TRP A 330 -24.25 -11.91 -11.35
N GLU A 331 -24.78 -10.72 -11.54
CA GLU A 331 -25.93 -10.17 -10.84
C GLU A 331 -26.96 -9.68 -11.87
N LEU A 332 -28.24 -9.77 -11.52
CA LEU A 332 -29.38 -9.27 -12.29
C LEU A 332 -30.20 -8.34 -11.39
N ARG A 333 -30.42 -7.12 -11.87
CA ARG A 333 -31.28 -6.13 -11.22
C ARG A 333 -32.52 -5.88 -12.09
N SER A 334 -33.67 -6.32 -11.61
CA SER A 334 -34.97 -6.10 -12.24
C SER A 334 -35.55 -4.75 -11.80
N GLY A 335 -35.26 -3.69 -12.55
CA GLY A 335 -35.79 -2.33 -12.32
C GLY A 335 -35.02 -1.49 -11.27
N PRO A 336 -35.36 -0.19 -11.14
CA PRO A 336 -34.60 0.78 -10.34
C PRO A 336 -34.70 0.58 -8.81
N GLU A 337 -35.75 -0.07 -8.31
CA GLU A 337 -35.96 -0.37 -6.87
C GLU A 337 -35.73 -1.84 -6.51
N GLY A 338 -35.40 -2.68 -7.50
CA GLY A 338 -35.18 -4.11 -7.29
C GLY A 338 -33.85 -4.41 -6.61
N GLY A 339 -33.86 -5.31 -5.62
CA GLY A 339 -32.63 -5.88 -5.06
C GLY A 339 -31.83 -6.65 -6.13
N SER A 340 -30.51 -6.66 -6.00
CA SER A 340 -29.66 -7.44 -6.90
C SER A 340 -29.80 -8.93 -6.60
N GLN A 341 -30.12 -9.73 -7.62
CA GLN A 341 -30.21 -11.19 -7.52
C GLN A 341 -29.07 -11.83 -8.30
N LYS A 342 -28.73 -13.08 -8.00
CA LYS A 342 -27.73 -13.81 -8.77
C LYS A 342 -28.26 -14.10 -10.17
N ALA A 343 -27.50 -13.74 -11.21
CA ALA A 343 -27.91 -14.01 -12.59
C ALA A 343 -27.94 -15.52 -12.88
N GLU A 344 -28.98 -15.97 -13.58
CA GLU A 344 -29.12 -17.34 -14.06
C GLU A 344 -28.35 -17.54 -15.38
N GLY A 345 -27.90 -18.77 -15.64
CA GLY A 345 -27.17 -19.12 -16.86
C GLY A 345 -25.93 -19.98 -16.62
N GLN A 346 -25.30 -20.40 -17.71
CA GLN A 346 -24.00 -21.08 -17.65
C GLN A 346 -22.90 -20.03 -17.56
N ARG A 347 -21.95 -20.22 -16.64
CA ARG A 347 -20.86 -19.27 -16.39
C ARG A 347 -19.52 -19.99 -16.34
N TRP A 348 -18.52 -19.41 -16.98
CA TRP A 348 -17.16 -19.93 -16.99
C TRP A 348 -16.15 -18.78 -17.09
N LEU A 349 -14.88 -19.09 -16.82
CA LEU A 349 -13.78 -18.14 -16.87
C LEU A 349 -12.80 -18.56 -17.97
N SER A 350 -12.25 -17.58 -18.69
CA SER A 350 -11.15 -17.82 -19.61
C SER A 350 -9.86 -18.12 -18.84
N SER A 351 -8.87 -18.68 -19.55
CA SER A 351 -7.50 -18.71 -19.04
C SER A 351 -6.93 -17.29 -18.87
N LEU A 352 -5.90 -17.18 -18.02
CA LEU A 352 -5.20 -15.92 -17.82
C LEU A 352 -4.38 -15.54 -19.08
N ARG A 353 -4.50 -14.28 -19.49
CA ARG A 353 -3.66 -13.66 -20.51
C ARG A 353 -2.60 -12.80 -19.83
N HIS A 354 -1.33 -13.10 -20.06
CA HIS A 354 -0.20 -12.34 -19.52
C HIS A 354 0.19 -11.21 -20.46
N HIS A 355 0.49 -10.05 -19.88
CA HIS A 355 0.97 -8.87 -20.59
C HIS A 355 2.47 -8.66 -20.36
N SER A 356 3.11 -7.89 -21.24
CA SER A 356 4.54 -7.56 -21.14
C SER A 356 4.89 -6.68 -19.93
N ASP A 357 3.92 -5.93 -19.40
CA ASP A 357 4.07 -5.17 -18.16
C ASP A 357 4.00 -6.05 -16.89
N GLY A 358 3.73 -7.35 -17.07
CA GLY A 358 3.56 -8.34 -15.99
C GLY A 358 2.15 -8.39 -15.41
N SER A 359 1.23 -7.50 -15.83
CA SER A 359 -0.17 -7.62 -15.46
C SER A 359 -0.85 -8.78 -16.19
N VAL A 360 -2.01 -9.19 -15.68
CA VAL A 360 -2.83 -10.25 -16.27
C VAL A 360 -4.22 -9.73 -16.64
N SER A 361 -4.86 -10.41 -17.60
CA SER A 361 -6.27 -10.21 -17.94
C SER A 361 -7.01 -11.54 -17.96
N LEU A 362 -8.30 -11.49 -17.65
CA LEU A 362 -9.22 -12.62 -17.69
C LEU A 362 -10.56 -12.15 -18.25
N SER A 363 -11.29 -13.06 -18.87
CA SER A 363 -12.65 -12.83 -19.35
C SER A 363 -13.61 -13.78 -18.63
N GLY A 364 -14.65 -13.24 -18.01
CA GLY A 364 -15.78 -14.00 -17.50
C GLY A 364 -16.87 -14.11 -18.56
N HIS A 365 -17.40 -15.29 -18.77
CA HIS A 365 -18.46 -15.57 -19.74
C HIS A 365 -19.75 -15.91 -19.01
N LEU A 366 -20.87 -15.40 -19.49
CA LEU A 366 -22.21 -15.75 -19.04
C LEU A 366 -23.11 -16.01 -20.24
N GLN A 367 -23.51 -17.27 -20.40
CA GLN A 367 -24.54 -17.67 -21.34
C GLN A 367 -25.90 -17.57 -20.64
N LEU A 368 -26.71 -16.62 -21.08
CA LEU A 368 -28.04 -16.39 -20.53
C LEU A 368 -29.05 -17.45 -21.04
N PRO A 369 -30.06 -17.80 -20.23
CA PRO A 369 -31.20 -18.58 -20.68
C PRO A 369 -32.08 -17.78 -21.67
N PRO A 370 -33.03 -18.44 -22.35
CA PRO A 370 -34.01 -17.75 -23.21
C PRO A 370 -34.72 -16.61 -22.49
N ILE A 371 -34.72 -15.42 -23.10
CA ILE A 371 -35.24 -14.19 -22.49
C ILE A 371 -36.75 -14.09 -22.67
N THR A 372 -37.45 -13.69 -21.60
CA THR A 372 -38.86 -13.30 -21.62
C THR A 372 -39.02 -11.78 -21.72
N ALA A 373 -40.19 -11.32 -22.17
CA ALA A 373 -40.49 -9.89 -22.29
C ALA A 373 -40.40 -9.11 -20.95
N GLU A 374 -40.56 -9.80 -19.82
CA GLU A 374 -40.48 -9.22 -18.47
C GLU A 374 -39.07 -8.75 -18.09
N GLN A 375 -38.03 -9.21 -18.81
CA GLN A 375 -36.64 -8.83 -18.58
C GLN A 375 -36.23 -7.57 -19.37
N HIS A 376 -37.15 -6.95 -20.13
CA HIS A 376 -36.91 -5.65 -20.75
C HIS A 376 -36.64 -4.58 -19.68
N GLY A 377 -35.53 -3.86 -19.81
CA GLY A 377 -35.08 -2.86 -18.84
C GLY A 377 -34.35 -3.44 -17.62
N ALA A 378 -34.13 -4.77 -17.56
CA ALA A 378 -33.31 -5.38 -16.51
C ALA A 378 -31.81 -5.08 -16.74
N GLN A 379 -31.07 -4.90 -15.66
CA GLN A 379 -29.62 -4.63 -15.70
C GLN A 379 -28.83 -5.87 -15.33
N TYR A 380 -27.99 -6.35 -16.24
CA TYR A 380 -27.01 -7.39 -15.96
C TYR A 380 -25.72 -6.73 -15.48
N ILE A 381 -25.21 -7.21 -14.34
CA ILE A 381 -24.08 -6.63 -13.64
C ILE A 381 -23.02 -7.71 -13.49
N CYS A 382 -21.80 -7.43 -13.97
CA CYS A 382 -20.62 -8.24 -13.64
C CYS A 382 -19.90 -7.55 -12.50
N ARG A 383 -19.82 -8.21 -11.35
CA ARG A 383 -19.11 -7.72 -10.16
C ARG A 383 -17.82 -8.48 -9.98
N VAL A 384 -16.73 -7.74 -9.79
CA VAL A 384 -15.37 -8.28 -9.68
C VAL A 384 -14.82 -7.94 -8.31
N HIS A 385 -14.40 -8.96 -7.58
CA HIS A 385 -13.69 -8.84 -6.31
C HIS A 385 -12.21 -9.14 -6.52
N HIS A 386 -11.36 -8.30 -5.90
CA HIS A 386 -9.91 -8.40 -6.01
C HIS A 386 -9.24 -7.72 -4.82
N SER A 387 -8.06 -8.19 -4.41
CA SER A 387 -7.30 -7.68 -3.26
C SER A 387 -6.86 -6.21 -3.35
N SER A 388 -6.92 -5.64 -4.55
CA SER A 388 -6.62 -4.23 -4.82
C SER A 388 -7.88 -3.34 -4.90
N LEU A 389 -9.07 -3.91 -4.77
CA LEU A 389 -10.35 -3.21 -4.81
C LEU A 389 -10.93 -3.08 -3.40
N PRO A 390 -11.86 -2.14 -3.16
CA PRO A 390 -12.65 -2.10 -1.94
C PRO A 390 -13.48 -3.38 -1.75
N ALA A 391 -13.97 -3.62 -0.54
CA ALA A 391 -14.79 -4.80 -0.24
C ALA A 391 -16.06 -4.93 -1.11
N SER A 392 -16.60 -3.81 -1.59
CA SER A 392 -17.73 -3.77 -2.53
C SER A 392 -17.40 -4.26 -3.95
N GLY A 393 -16.12 -4.44 -4.26
CA GLY A 393 -15.66 -4.78 -5.60
C GLY A 393 -15.79 -3.63 -6.61
N CYS A 394 -15.61 -3.96 -7.88
CA CYS A 394 -15.86 -3.09 -9.03
C CYS A 394 -16.86 -3.77 -9.94
N SER A 395 -17.85 -3.04 -10.45
CA SER A 395 -18.87 -3.61 -11.32
C SER A 395 -18.98 -2.87 -12.65
N ALA A 396 -19.31 -3.62 -13.70
CA ALA A 396 -19.83 -3.09 -14.96
C ALA A 396 -21.27 -3.56 -15.10
N GLU A 397 -22.12 -2.73 -15.71
CA GLU A 397 -23.53 -3.05 -15.94
C GLU A 397 -23.94 -2.82 -17.40
N VAL A 398 -24.91 -3.60 -17.87
CA VAL A 398 -25.54 -3.43 -19.19
C VAL A 398 -27.04 -3.61 -19.05
N THR A 399 -27.81 -2.77 -19.75
CA THR A 399 -29.28 -2.86 -19.76
C THR A 399 -29.74 -3.75 -20.91
N MET A 400 -30.70 -4.63 -20.63
CA MET A 400 -31.35 -5.49 -21.60
C MET A 400 -32.47 -4.73 -22.32
N GLU A 401 -32.35 -4.60 -23.64
CA GLU A 401 -33.35 -4.00 -24.50
C GLU A 401 -33.97 -5.05 -25.43
N VAL A 402 -35.19 -5.48 -25.12
CA VAL A 402 -35.95 -6.38 -26.01
C VAL A 402 -36.62 -5.56 -27.12
N ALA A 403 -36.30 -5.85 -28.38
CA ALA A 403 -36.87 -5.17 -29.54
C ALA A 403 -38.38 -5.41 -29.62
N GLY A 404 -39.12 -4.37 -30.00
CA GLY A 404 -40.59 -4.39 -30.06
C GLY A 404 -41.30 -4.02 -28.74
N PHE A 405 -40.57 -3.84 -27.64
CA PHE A 405 -41.10 -3.35 -26.35
C PHE A 405 -40.73 -1.89 -26.05
N SER A 406 -39.80 -1.30 -26.80
CA SER A 406 -39.57 0.15 -26.76
C SER A 406 -40.79 0.85 -27.35
N GLY A 407 -41.58 1.52 -26.50
CA GLY A 407 -42.65 2.40 -26.95
C GLY A 407 -42.12 3.51 -27.86
N PRO A 408 -42.97 4.15 -28.69
CA PRO A 408 -42.53 5.23 -29.56
C PRO A 408 -41.80 6.31 -28.76
N SER A 409 -40.60 6.68 -29.20
CA SER A 409 -39.83 7.76 -28.58
C SER A 409 -40.64 9.05 -28.65
N LEU A 410 -40.36 10.00 -27.75
CA LEU A 410 -40.88 11.37 -27.86
C LEU A 410 -40.55 11.98 -29.24
N GLU A 411 -39.39 11.62 -29.80
CA GLU A 411 -38.99 12.02 -31.15
C GLU A 411 -39.84 11.36 -32.24
N ASP A 412 -40.20 10.08 -32.09
CA ASP A 412 -41.12 9.40 -33.00
C ASP A 412 -42.51 10.05 -32.96
N GLY A 413 -42.98 10.40 -31.76
CA GLY A 413 -44.23 11.13 -31.56
C GLY A 413 -44.22 12.52 -32.22
N VAL A 414 -43.12 13.27 -32.07
CA VAL A 414 -42.94 14.57 -32.75
C VAL A 414 -42.86 14.39 -34.27
N GLY A 415 -42.18 13.36 -34.76
CA GLY A 415 -42.10 13.05 -36.20
C GLY A 415 -43.46 12.68 -36.80
N LEU A 416 -44.26 11.87 -36.10
CA LEU A 416 -45.62 11.51 -36.50
C LEU A 416 -46.55 12.72 -36.49
N PHE A 417 -46.40 13.60 -35.50
CA PHE A 417 -47.15 14.86 -35.44
C PHE A 417 -46.78 15.78 -36.60
N LEU A 418 -45.49 16.04 -36.83
CA LEU A 418 -45.02 16.91 -37.91
C LEU A 418 -45.45 16.40 -39.29
N SER A 419 -45.34 15.10 -39.53
CA SER A 419 -45.78 14.48 -40.80
C SER A 419 -47.29 14.60 -41.00
N ALA A 420 -48.10 14.44 -39.94
CA ALA A 420 -49.54 14.67 -40.00
C ALA A 420 -49.89 16.12 -40.34
N PHE A 421 -49.21 17.11 -39.74
CA PHE A 421 -49.41 18.53 -40.06
C PHE A 421 -49.05 18.86 -41.51
N LEU A 422 -47.96 18.29 -42.01
CA LEU A 422 -47.50 18.48 -43.39
C LEU A 422 -48.50 17.89 -44.39
N LEU A 423 -49.00 16.69 -44.12
CA LEU A 423 -50.06 16.03 -44.90
C LEU A 423 -51.36 16.83 -44.88
N LEU A 424 -51.81 17.30 -43.72
CA LEU A 424 -53.01 18.14 -43.60
C LEU A 424 -52.85 19.46 -44.35
N GLY A 425 -51.67 20.07 -44.30
CA GLY A 425 -51.33 21.26 -45.08
C GLY A 425 -51.45 21.01 -46.58
N LEU A 426 -50.84 19.92 -47.08
CA LEU A 426 -50.90 19.51 -48.47
C LEU A 426 -52.34 19.22 -48.94
N ILE A 427 -53.12 18.50 -48.14
CA ILE A 427 -54.53 18.19 -48.45
C ILE A 427 -55.36 19.47 -48.52
N LYS A 428 -55.16 20.44 -47.61
CA LYS A 428 -55.86 21.72 -47.68
C LYS A 428 -55.49 22.54 -48.91
N VAL A 429 -54.21 22.57 -49.28
CA VAL A 429 -53.75 23.27 -50.50
C VAL A 429 -54.35 22.62 -51.74
N LEU A 430 -54.30 21.28 -51.84
CA LEU A 430 -54.93 20.54 -52.94
C LEU A 430 -56.45 20.77 -53.01
N GLY A 431 -57.12 20.80 -51.86
CA GLY A 431 -58.54 21.13 -51.76
C GLY A 431 -58.85 22.56 -52.23
N TRP A 432 -58.03 23.54 -51.85
CA TRP A 432 -58.18 24.91 -52.32
C TRP A 432 -57.92 25.05 -53.82
N VAL A 433 -56.90 24.37 -54.35
CA VAL A 433 -56.62 24.34 -55.78
C VAL A 433 -57.77 23.70 -56.55
N ALA A 434 -58.35 22.60 -56.04
CA ALA A 434 -59.51 21.96 -56.65
C ALA A 434 -60.75 22.86 -56.66
N VAL A 435 -61.02 23.58 -55.56
CA VAL A 435 -62.11 24.57 -55.47
C VAL A 435 -61.85 25.77 -56.40
N TYR A 436 -60.61 26.23 -56.51
CA TYR A 436 -60.26 27.32 -57.41
C TYR A 436 -60.45 26.91 -58.88
N LEU A 437 -60.07 25.67 -59.23
CA LEU A 437 -60.27 25.11 -60.56
C LEU A 437 -61.75 24.91 -60.92
N THR A 438 -62.61 24.51 -59.97
CA THR A 438 -64.04 24.37 -60.21
C THR A 438 -64.73 25.73 -60.35
N ILE A 439 -64.40 26.73 -59.52
CA ILE A 439 -64.95 28.10 -59.63
C ILE A 439 -64.49 28.77 -60.94
N HIS A 440 -63.25 28.58 -61.36
CA HIS A 440 -62.74 29.12 -62.62
C HIS A 440 -63.40 28.45 -63.84
N LYS A 441 -63.81 27.18 -63.74
CA LYS A 441 -64.56 26.48 -64.79
C LYS A 441 -66.00 26.99 -64.91
N ASP A 442 -66.68 27.20 -63.79
CA ASP A 442 -68.06 27.71 -63.73
C ASP A 442 -68.15 29.19 -64.16
N SER A 443 -67.11 29.99 -63.88
CA SER A 443 -66.99 31.38 -64.37
C SER A 443 -66.78 31.49 -65.88
N LYS A 444 -66.20 30.46 -66.53
CA LYS A 444 -66.08 30.42 -68.00
C LYS A 444 -67.40 30.05 -68.68
N GLU A 445 -68.25 29.24 -68.05
CA GLU A 445 -69.56 28.86 -68.61
C GLU A 445 -70.56 30.04 -68.62
N LYS A 446 -70.54 30.90 -67.59
CA LYS A 446 -71.41 32.10 -67.49
C LYS A 446 -71.08 33.26 -68.42
N LYS A 447 -69.98 33.21 -69.19
CA LYS A 447 -69.61 34.26 -70.19
C LYS A 447 -70.06 33.94 -71.62
N THR A 448 -70.83 32.88 -71.82
CA THR A 448 -71.23 32.37 -73.14
C THR A 448 -72.75 32.35 -73.38
N GLN A 449 -73.51 33.16 -72.64
CA GLN A 449 -74.95 33.29 -72.83
C GLN A 449 -75.35 34.73 -73.16
#